data_AF-A0A4R7CVV7-F1
#
_entry.id   AF-A0A4R7CVV7-F1
#
_cell.length_a   1.000
_cell.length_b   1.000
_cell.length_c   1.000
_cell.angle_alpha   90.00
_cell.angle_beta   90.00
_cell.angle_gamma   90.00
#
_symmetry.space_group_name_H-M   'P 1'
#
loop_
_entity.id
_entity.type
_entity.pdbx_description
1 polymer ?
#
loop_
_entity_poly.entity_id
_entity_poly.type
_entity_poly.pdbx_seq_one_letter_code
_entity_poly.pdbx_strand_id
1 'polypeptide(L)'
;MKVANKILSISIILINFYFLPFTIISLRNLIESLEYGLSSIPLTLSINLLLISAFLVFKDGFSKSMLLLVINALGLVWGLFVLWLLLTVPLMD
;
A
#
# COMPACT_ATOMS: atom_id res chain seq x y z
N MET A 1 14.33 10.64 13.41
CA MET A 1 14.52 9.70 12.28
C MET A 1 14.09 8.27 12.60
N LYS A 2 14.74 7.56 13.54
CA LYS A 2 14.39 6.16 13.89
C LYS A 2 12.91 5.95 14.22
N VAL A 3 12.36 6.81 15.07
CA VAL A 3 10.95 6.76 15.48
C VAL A 3 10.01 7.07 14.30
N ALA A 4 10.29 8.13 13.54
CA ALA A 4 9.49 8.51 12.37
C ALA A 4 9.41 7.40 11.31
N ASN A 5 10.55 6.77 10.99
CA ASN A 5 10.59 5.61 10.09
C ASN A 5 9.70 4.47 10.58
N LYS A 6 9.77 4.15 11.88
CA LYS A 6 8.93 3.11 12.48
C LYS A 6 7.45 3.45 12.39
N ILE A 7 7.07 4.68 12.71
CA ILE A 7 5.67 5.13 12.62
C ILE A 7 5.16 4.98 11.18
N LEU A 8 5.89 5.50 10.20
CA LEU A 8 5.50 5.38 8.78
C LEU A 8 5.41 3.92 8.32
N SER A 9 6.38 3.08 8.70
CA SER A 9 6.34 1.65 8.41
C SER A 9 5.11 0.96 9.02
N ILE A 10 4.78 1.26 10.27
CA ILE A 10 3.59 0.71 10.94
C ILE A 10 2.32 1.15 10.21
N SER A 11 2.22 2.43 9.82
CA SER A 11 1.09 2.93 9.04
C SER A 11 0.95 2.22 7.69
N ILE A 12 2.05 1.98 6.97
CA ILE A 12 2.05 1.20 5.72
C ILE A 12 1.56 -0.24 5.97
N ILE A 13 2.01 -0.88 7.04
CA ILE A 13 1.58 -2.24 7.39
C ILE A 13 0.06 -2.26 7.67
N LEU A 14 -0.44 -1.29 8.43
CA LEU A 14 -1.87 -1.17 8.74
C LEU A 14 -2.71 -0.94 7.48
N ILE A 15 -2.28 -0.05 6.58
CA ILE A 15 -2.95 0.16 5.29
C ILE A 15 -2.98 -1.14 4.47
N ASN A 16 -1.91 -1.92 4.50
CA ASN A 16 -1.84 -3.16 3.75
C ASN A 16 -2.74 -4.28 4.30
N PHE A 17 -3.23 -4.18 5.55
CA PHE A 17 -4.31 -5.08 6.00
C PHE A 17 -5.60 -4.92 5.20
N TYR A 18 -5.84 -3.74 4.62
CA TYR A 18 -6.95 -3.53 3.69
C TYR A 18 -6.58 -3.95 2.26
N PHE A 19 -5.42 -3.52 1.76
CA PHE A 19 -5.05 -3.72 0.36
C PHE A 19 -4.64 -5.15 -0.01
N LEU A 20 -4.13 -5.95 0.93
CA LEU A 20 -3.84 -7.38 0.71
C LEU A 20 -5.10 -8.17 0.33
N PRO A 21 -6.14 -8.26 1.19
CA PRO A 21 -7.34 -9.02 0.85
C PRO A 21 -8.07 -8.42 -0.35
N PHE A 22 -8.09 -7.09 -0.48
CA PHE A 22 -8.69 -6.43 -1.65
C PHE A 22 -8.02 -6.86 -2.96
N THR A 23 -6.69 -6.96 -2.99
CA THR A 23 -5.95 -7.41 -4.18
C THR A 23 -6.23 -8.87 -4.50
N ILE A 24 -6.33 -9.73 -3.49
CA ILE A 24 -6.66 -11.16 -3.68
C ILE A 24 -8.07 -11.31 -4.25
N ILE A 25 -9.05 -10.56 -3.71
CA ILE A 25 -10.42 -10.55 -4.22
C ILE A 25 -10.45 -10.03 -5.65
N SER A 26 -9.74 -8.95 -5.94
CA SER A 26 -9.67 -8.36 -7.30
C SER A 26 -9.02 -9.30 -8.31
N LEU A 27 -7.98 -10.04 -7.91
CA LEU A 27 -7.36 -11.10 -8.74
C LEU A 27 -8.32 -12.24 -9.04
N ARG A 28 -9.13 -12.66 -8.04
CA ARG A 28 -10.15 -13.69 -8.24
C ARG A 28 -11.26 -13.20 -9.19
N ASN A 29 -11.71 -11.96 -8.99
CA ASN A 29 -12.77 -11.35 -9.78
C ASN A 29 -12.32 -10.89 -11.18
N LEU A 30 -11.00 -10.84 -11.45
CA LEU A 30 -10.46 -10.61 -12.79
C LEU A 30 -10.99 -11.62 -13.81
N ILE A 31 -11.29 -12.84 -13.35
CA ILE A 31 -11.88 -13.91 -14.16
C ILE A 31 -13.33 -13.57 -14.56
N GLU A 32 -14.04 -12.81 -13.73
CA GLU A 32 -15.46 -12.47 -13.90
C GLU A 32 -15.69 -11.08 -14.52
N SER A 33 -14.83 -10.10 -14.22
CA SER A 33 -14.92 -8.71 -14.72
C SER A 33 -13.54 -8.15 -15.07
N LEU A 34 -13.18 -8.24 -16.34
CA LEU A 34 -11.84 -7.91 -16.82
C LEU A 34 -11.46 -6.44 -16.60
N GLU A 35 -12.42 -5.52 -16.77
CA GLU A 35 -12.20 -4.06 -16.75
C GLU A 35 -11.84 -3.53 -15.35
N TYR A 36 -12.56 -4.00 -14.32
CA TYR A 36 -12.33 -3.57 -12.94
C TYR A 36 -11.06 -4.21 -12.36
N GLY A 37 -10.82 -5.50 -12.63
CA GLY A 37 -9.62 -6.17 -12.16
C GLY A 37 -8.33 -5.61 -12.80
N LEU A 38 -8.33 -5.34 -14.11
CA LEU A 38 -7.14 -4.80 -14.81
C LEU A 38 -6.71 -3.42 -14.31
N SER A 39 -7.66 -2.57 -13.90
CA SER A 39 -7.38 -1.21 -13.43
C SER A 39 -7.01 -1.15 -11.94
N SER A 40 -7.66 -1.98 -11.11
CA SER A 40 -7.47 -1.97 -9.65
C SER A 40 -6.22 -2.73 -9.19
N ILE A 41 -5.86 -3.85 -9.83
CA ILE A 41 -4.73 -4.69 -9.41
C ILE A 41 -3.39 -3.95 -9.44
N PRO A 42 -3.00 -3.22 -10.51
CA PRO A 42 -1.72 -2.50 -10.52
C PRO A 42 -1.62 -1.48 -9.38
N LEU A 43 -2.72 -0.80 -9.07
CA LEU A 43 -2.78 0.19 -7.98
C LEU A 43 -2.61 -0.50 -6.63
N THR A 44 -3.39 -1.54 -6.35
CA THR A 44 -3.38 -2.19 -5.05
C THR A 44 -2.11 -2.99 -4.80
N LEU A 45 -1.55 -3.61 -5.85
CA LEU A 45 -0.29 -4.35 -5.79
C LEU A 45 0.90 -3.41 -5.54
N SER A 46 0.90 -2.20 -6.10
CA SER A 46 1.93 -1.19 -5.81
C SER A 46 2.02 -0.84 -4.32
N ILE A 47 0.88 -0.80 -3.62
CA ILE A 47 0.79 -0.51 -2.18
C ILE A 47 1.28 -1.71 -1.36
N ASN A 48 0.93 -2.92 -1.79
CA ASN A 48 1.42 -4.17 -1.18
C ASN A 48 2.95 -4.31 -1.26
N LEU A 49 3.57 -3.88 -2.35
CA LEU A 49 5.04 -3.90 -2.47
C LEU A 49 5.74 -2.99 -1.46
N LEU A 50 5.08 -1.94 -0.94
CA LEU A 50 5.63 -1.08 0.11
C LEU A 50 5.80 -1.81 1.46
N LEU A 51 5.21 -3.00 1.64
CA LEU A 51 5.50 -3.85 2.81
C LEU A 51 6.98 -4.19 2.91
N ILE A 52 7.68 -4.31 1.77
CA ILE A 52 9.12 -4.61 1.74
C ILE A 52 9.90 -3.47 2.40
N SER A 53 9.66 -2.22 1.99
CA SER A 53 10.33 -1.05 2.57
C SER A 53 9.92 -0.82 4.02
N ALA A 54 8.65 -1.08 4.36
CA ALA A 54 8.16 -1.00 5.72
C ALA A 54 8.87 -2.02 6.64
N PHE A 55 9.03 -3.26 6.18
CA PHE A 55 9.71 -4.32 6.93
C PHE A 55 11.22 -4.05 7.10
N LEU A 56 11.89 -3.49 6.08
CA LEU A 56 13.31 -3.15 6.15
C LEU A 56 13.63 -2.20 7.31
N VAL A 57 12.72 -1.31 7.71
CA VAL A 57 12.91 -0.42 8.87
C VAL A 57 13.10 -1.17 10.19
N PHE A 58 12.59 -2.40 10.32
CA PHE A 58 12.76 -3.22 11.52
C PHE A 58 14.08 -3.99 11.54
N LYS A 59 14.81 -4.04 10.41
CA LYS A 59 16.15 -4.61 10.35
C LYS A 59 17.19 -3.61 10.89
N ASP A 60 18.18 -4.12 11.61
CA ASP A 60 19.26 -3.29 12.15
C ASP A 60 20.01 -2.54 11.03
N GLY A 61 20.36 -1.27 11.31
CA GLY A 61 20.99 -0.34 10.36
C GLY A 61 20.01 0.48 9.51
N PHE A 62 18.86 -0.08 9.12
CA PHE A 62 17.93 0.58 8.18
C PHE A 62 16.98 1.57 8.85
N SER A 63 16.67 1.39 10.14
CA SER A 63 15.75 2.26 10.87
C SER A 63 16.14 3.75 10.88
N LYS A 64 17.42 4.10 10.67
CA LYS A 64 17.91 5.48 10.59
C LYS A 64 18.08 6.01 9.16
N SER A 65 17.77 5.22 8.14
CA SER A 65 17.95 5.59 6.73
C SER A 65 16.98 6.71 6.31
N MET A 66 17.53 7.81 5.80
CA MET A 66 16.77 8.92 5.22
C MET A 66 16.04 8.47 3.94
N LEU A 67 16.68 7.60 3.15
CA LEU A 67 16.08 7.07 1.93
C LEU A 67 14.82 6.25 2.24
N LEU A 68 14.85 5.39 3.26
CA LEU A 68 13.66 4.64 3.69
C LEU A 68 12.56 5.56 4.23
N LEU A 69 12.94 6.67 4.87
CA LEU A 69 11.96 7.66 5.34
C LEU A 69 11.19 8.28 4.18
N VAL A 70 11.91 8.68 3.13
CA VAL A 70 11.30 9.27 1.92
C VAL A 70 10.44 8.23 1.20
N ILE A 71 10.93 7.01 1.01
CA ILE A 71 10.16 5.93 0.36
C ILE A 71 8.89 5.62 1.15
N ASN A 72 8.99 5.46 2.47
CA ASN A 72 7.82 5.14 3.29
C ASN A 72 6.86 6.34 3.39
N ALA A 73 7.34 7.58 3.40
CA ALA A 73 6.47 8.76 3.39
C ALA A 73 5.69 8.87 2.06
N LEU A 74 6.39 8.78 0.92
CA LEU A 74 5.75 8.82 -0.40
C LEU A 74 4.81 7.64 -0.60
N GLY A 75 5.24 6.44 -0.19
CA GLY A 75 4.42 5.24 -0.25
C GLY A 75 3.15 5.34 0.60
N LEU A 76 3.25 5.93 1.80
CA LEU A 76 2.08 6.16 2.65
C LEU A 76 1.11 7.16 2.02
N VAL A 77 1.62 8.27 1.48
CA VAL A 77 0.80 9.25 0.75
C VAL A 77 0.09 8.60 -0.43
N TRP A 78 0.80 7.78 -1.20
CA TRP A 78 0.22 7.03 -2.30
C TRP A 78 -0.86 6.05 -1.84
N GLY A 79 -0.61 5.27 -0.80
CA GLY A 79 -1.59 4.34 -0.25
C GLY A 79 -2.85 5.02 0.27
N LEU A 80 -2.71 6.17 0.93
CA LEU A 80 -3.84 6.99 1.38
C LEU A 80 -4.62 7.59 0.20
N PHE A 81 -3.92 8.06 -0.83
CA PHE A 81 -4.55 8.60 -2.04
C PHE A 81 -5.41 7.53 -2.75
N VAL A 82 -4.87 6.33 -2.95
CA VAL A 82 -5.62 5.24 -3.56
C VAL A 82 -6.78 4.78 -2.67
N LEU A 83 -6.59 4.73 -1.35
CA LEU A 83 -7.68 4.39 -0.41
C LEU A 83 -8.80 5.42 -0.51
N TRP A 84 -8.46 6.70 -0.54
CA TRP A 84 -9.43 7.78 -0.71
C TRP A 84 -10.18 7.65 -2.05
N LEU A 85 -9.47 7.35 -3.15
CA LEU A 85 -10.08 7.14 -4.45
C LEU A 85 -11.07 5.96 -4.43
N LEU A 86 -10.69 4.82 -3.84
CA LEU A 86 -11.58 3.66 -3.73
C LEU A 86 -12.82 3.90 -2.86
N LEU A 87 -12.71 4.74 -1.83
CA LEU A 87 -13.84 5.04 -0.93
C LEU A 87 -14.78 6.12 -1.47
N THR A 88 -14.34 6.94 -2.43
CA THR A 88 -15.11 8.10 -2.92
C THR A 88 -15.61 7.97 -4.34
N VAL A 89 -15.04 7.07 -5.14
CA VAL A 89 -15.59 6.76 -6.47
C VAL A 89 -16.97 6.11 -6.28
N PRO A 90 -18.04 6.70 -6.83
CA PRO A 90 -19.37 6.13 -6.73
C PRO A 90 -19.39 4.77 -7.41
N LEU A 91 -20.01 3.79 -6.74
CA LEU A 91 -20.37 2.52 -7.38
C LEU A 91 -21.31 2.87 -8.54
N MET A 92 -20.85 2.68 -9.77
CA MET A 92 -21.74 2.74 -10.92
C MET A 92 -22.63 1.50 -10.84
N ASP A 93 -23.92 1.73 -10.60
CA ASP A 93 -24.98 0.72 -10.70
C ASP A 93 -25.08 0.14 -12.11
#